data_AF-A0A4Q3S192-F1
#
_entry.id   AF-A0A4Q3S192-F1
#
_cell.length_a   1.000
_cell.length_b   1.000
_cell.length_c   1.000
_cell.angle_alpha   90.00
_cell.angle_beta   90.00
_cell.angle_gamma   90.00
#
_symmetry.space_group_name_H-M   'P 1'
#
loop_
_entity.id
_entity.type
_entity.pdbx_description
1 polymer ?
#
loop_
_entity_poly.entity_id
_entity_poly.type
_entity_poly.pdbx_seq_one_letter_code
_entity_poly.pdbx_strand_id
1 'polypeptide(L)' 'SLNLLAHAFGIDTPKDDIDGSMVWEVYWKEKNLERIVTYCQKDVVTVAQILLHMMGESLIKPEHIEIKAR' A
#
# COMPACT_ATOMS: atom_id res chain seq x y z
N SER A 1 2.98 -4.35 12.20
CA SER A 1 2.03 -3.87 11.18
C SER A 1 2.77 -2.91 10.27
N LEU A 2 2.61 -3.03 8.95
CA LEU A 2 3.19 -2.09 7.97
C LEU A 2 2.74 -0.64 8.24
N ASN A 3 1.49 -0.48 8.68
CA ASN A 3 0.91 0.83 9.03
C ASN A 3 1.62 1.46 10.24
N LEU A 4 2.04 0.65 11.21
CA LEU A 4 2.77 1.15 12.38
C LEU A 4 4.14 1.71 11.98
N LEU A 5 4.86 1.02 11.11
CA LEU A 5 6.17 1.48 10.61
C LEU A 5 6.01 2.76 9.78
N ALA A 6 5.03 2.81 8.87
CA ALA A 6 4.75 4.00 8.09
C ALA A 6 4.42 5.21 8.98
N HIS A 7 3.55 5.01 9.99
CA HIS A 7 3.21 6.06 10.94
C HIS A 7 4.40 6.51 11.78
N ALA A 8 5.24 5.58 12.25
CA ALA A 8 6.45 5.90 13.01
C ALA A 8 7.47 6.71 12.21
N PHE A 9 7.51 6.52 10.88
CA PHE A 9 8.40 7.25 9.98
C PHE A 9 7.75 8.49 9.34
N GLY A 10 6.51 8.84 9.70
CA GLY A 10 5.78 9.97 9.11
C GLY A 10 5.51 9.81 7.61
N ILE A 11 5.41 8.56 7.13
CA ILE A 11 5.10 8.23 5.74
C ILE A 11 3.59 8.03 5.63
N ASP A 12 2.94 8.86 4.80
CA ASP A 12 1.52 8.71 4.51
C ASP A 12 1.23 7.35 3.88
N THR A 13 0.27 6.63 4.44
CA THR A 13 -0.20 5.35 3.87
C THR A 13 -1.44 5.61 3.05
N PRO A 14 -1.50 5.23 1.76
CA PRO A 14 -2.73 5.34 0.97
C PRO A 14 -3.77 4.25 1.30
N LYS A 15 -3.58 3.48 2.38
CA LYS A 15 -4.35 2.27 2.73
C LYS A 15 -5.57 2.60 3.60
N ASP A 16 -6.56 3.25 3.01
CA ASP A 16 -7.69 3.78 3.79
C ASP A 16 -8.98 2.96 3.65
N ASP A 17 -8.99 1.94 2.78
CA ASP A 17 -10.22 1.33 2.28
C ASP A 17 -10.52 -0.07 2.84
N ILE A 18 -9.52 -0.95 2.93
CA ILE A 18 -9.64 -2.30 3.50
C ILE A 18 -8.36 -2.71 4.24
N ASP A 19 -8.46 -3.64 5.18
CA ASP A 19 -7.29 -4.30 5.80
C ASP A 19 -7.19 -5.80 5.41
N GLY A 20 -6.09 -6.44 5.82
CA GLY A 20 -5.81 -7.83 5.47
C GLY A 20 -6.87 -8.84 5.92
N SER A 21 -7.62 -8.56 6.99
CA SER A 21 -8.71 -9.41 7.45
C SER A 21 -9.96 -9.31 6.56
N MET A 22 -10.12 -8.19 5.86
CA MET A 22 -11.27 -7.91 4.99
C MET A 22 -11.12 -8.53 3.60
N VAL A 23 -9.92 -8.95 3.18
CA VAL A 23 -9.65 -9.50 1.84
C VAL A 23 -10.60 -10.66 1.49
N TRP A 24 -10.87 -11.55 2.44
CA TRP A 24 -11.78 -12.68 2.21
C TRP A 24 -13.20 -12.19 1.90
N GLU A 25 -13.69 -11.20 2.64
CA GLU A 25 -15.04 -10.68 2.52
C GLU A 25 -15.22 -9.97 1.17
N VAL A 26 -14.25 -9.13 0.80
CA VAL A 26 -14.23 -8.41 -0.48
C VAL A 26 -14.20 -9.40 -1.65
N TYR A 27 -13.42 -10.47 -1.56
CA TYR A 27 -13.34 -11.47 -2.62
C TYR A 27 -14.63 -12.29 -2.74
N TRP A 28 -15.14 -12.83 -1.63
CA TRP A 28 -16.22 -13.81 -1.67
C TRP A 28 -17.61 -13.19 -1.67
N LYS A 29 -17.84 -12.12 -0.91
CA LYS A 29 -19.14 -11.44 -0.79
C LYS A 29 -19.28 -10.31 -1.80
N GLU A 30 -18.32 -9.39 -1.85
CA GLU A 30 -18.40 -8.21 -2.72
C GLU A 30 -18.04 -8.51 -4.18
N LYS A 31 -17.33 -9.63 -4.43
CA LYS A 31 -16.81 -10.01 -5.76
C LYS A 31 -15.95 -8.92 -6.41
N ASN A 32 -15.26 -8.13 -5.60
CA ASN A 32 -14.51 -6.96 -6.07
C ASN A 32 -12.99 -7.21 -6.01
N LEU A 33 -12.47 -7.92 -7.01
CA LEU A 33 -11.04 -8.24 -7.10
C LEU A 33 -10.17 -6.99 -7.31
N GLU A 34 -10.65 -6.00 -8.07
CA GLU A 34 -9.93 -4.76 -8.39
C GLU A 34 -9.59 -3.96 -7.13
N ARG A 35 -10.50 -3.95 -6.16
CA ARG A 35 -10.29 -3.33 -4.84
C ARG A 35 -9.14 -4.00 -4.07
N ILE A 36 -9.07 -5.32 -4.11
CA ILE A 36 -7.96 -6.10 -3.50
C ILE A 36 -6.65 -5.81 -4.22
N VAL A 37 -6.65 -5.77 -5.56
CA VAL A 37 -5.46 -5.43 -6.35
C VAL A 37 -4.94 -4.04 -5.98
N THR A 38 -5.83 -3.04 -5.90
CA THR A 38 -5.48 -1.67 -5.50
C THR A 38 -4.88 -1.62 -4.10
N TYR A 39 -5.46 -2.36 -3.15
CA TYR A 39 -4.90 -2.51 -1.80
C TYR A 39 -3.48 -3.08 -1.82
N CYS A 40 -3.25 -4.19 -2.53
CA CYS A 40 -1.92 -4.80 -2.63
C CYS A 40 -0.89 -3.90 -3.33
N GLN A 41 -1.29 -3.10 -4.32
CA GLN A 41 -0.39 -2.15 -4.98
C GLN A 41 0.06 -1.05 -4.02
N LYS A 42 -0.86 -0.53 -3.20
CA LYS A 42 -0.58 0.46 -2.15
C LYS A 42 0.36 -0.10 -1.08
N ASP A 43 0.25 -1.38 -0.73
CA ASP A 43 1.20 -2.08 0.16
C ASP A 43 2.62 -2.02 -0.39
N VAL A 44 2.81 -2.36 -1.67
CA VAL A 44 4.14 -2.39 -2.31
C VAL A 44 4.78 -1.01 -2.31
N VAL A 45 4.00 0.03 -2.66
CA VAL A 45 4.48 1.42 -2.60
C VAL A 45 4.91 1.79 -1.19
N THR A 46 4.10 1.48 -0.18
CA THR A 46 4.40 1.78 1.23
C THR A 46 5.67 1.08 1.71
N VAL A 47 5.88 -0.19 1.33
CA VAL A 47 7.10 -0.94 1.65
C VAL A 47 8.33 -0.30 1.01
N ALA A 48 8.24 0.11 -0.26
CA ALA A 48 9.34 0.78 -0.95
C ALA A 48 9.74 2.10 -0.24
N GLN A 49 8.75 2.91 0.16
CA GLN A 49 8.99 4.15 0.90
C GLN A 49 9.67 3.90 2.25
N ILE A 50 9.20 2.90 3.00
CA ILE A 50 9.81 2.53 4.28
C ILE A 50 11.25 2.05 4.09
N LEU A 51 11.49 1.20 3.09
CA LEU A 51 12.83 0.70 2.80
C LEU A 51 13.80 1.84 2.50
N LEU A 52 13.41 2.79 1.64
CA LEU A 52 14.22 3.96 1.31
C LEU A 52 14.49 4.82 2.55
N HIS A 53 13.46 5.08 3.35
CA HIS A 53 13.62 5.83 4.60
C HIS A 53 14.61 5.15 5.56
N MET A 54 14.52 3.83 5.72
CA MET A 54 15.46 3.04 6.54
C MET A 54 16.89 3.08 6.00
N MET A 55 17.08 3.32 4.70
CA MET A 55 18.38 3.49 4.06
C MET A 55 18.90 4.94 4.10
N GLY A 56 18.10 5.89 4.61
CA GLY A 56 18.43 7.33 4.58
C GLY A 56 18.22 7.99 3.22
N GLU A 57 17.52 7.32 2.30
CA GLU A 57 17.21 7.82 0.96
C GLU A 57 15.92 8.66 0.95
N SER A 58 15.78 9.52 -0.06
CA SER A 58 14.56 10.32 -0.24
C SER A 58 13.36 9.47 -0.65
N LEU A 59 12.16 9.85 -0.20
CA LEU A 59 10.91 9.22 -0.61
C LEU A 59 10.64 9.38 -2.11
N ILE A 60 10.00 8.38 -2.71
CA ILE A 60 9.58 8.38 -4.11
C ILE A 60 8.42 9.35 -4.28
N LYS A 61 8.53 10.28 -5.22
CA LYS A 61 7.42 11.18 -5.56
C LYS A 61 6.33 10.41 -6.31
N PRO A 62 5.04 10.74 -6.12
CA PRO A 62 3.94 10.06 -6.82
C PRO A 62 4.07 10.03 -8.34
N GLU A 63 4.60 11.12 -8.93
CA GLU A 63 4.87 11.24 -10.37
C GLU A 63 5.92 10.24 -10.91
N HIS A 64 6.72 9.63 -10.04
CA HIS A 64 7.71 8.60 -10.38
C HIS A 64 7.20 7.17 -10.12
N ILE A 65 5.92 7.01 -9.79
CA ILE A 65 5.30 5.70 -9.54
C ILE A 65 4.31 5.41 -10.68
N GLU A 66 4.62 4.37 -11.46
CA GLU A 66 3.74 3.88 -12.52
C GLU A 66 3.23 2.48 -12.16
N ILE A 67 1.90 2.34 -12.06
CA ILE A 67 1.24 1.04 -11.90
C ILE A 67 0.73 0.61 -13.27
N LYS A 68 1.35 -0.44 -13.81
CA LYS A 68 0.90 -1.04 -15.07
C LYS A 68 -0.27 -1.97 -14.80
N ALA A 69 -1.47 -1.58 -15.21
CA ALA A 69 -2.58 -2.51 -15.34
C ALA A 69 -2.29 -3.45 -16.52
N ARG A 70 -2.44 -4.75 -16.31
CA ARG A 70 -2.44 -5.74 -17.39
C ARG A 70 -3.84 -5.90 -17.96
#